data_AF-A0A847UKD0-F1
#
_entry.id   AF-A0A847UKD0-F1
#
_cell.length_a   1.000
_cell.length_b   1.000
_cell.length_c   1.000
_cell.angle_alpha   90.00
_cell.angle_beta   90.00
_cell.angle_gamma   90.00
#
_symmetry.space_group_name_H-M   'P 1'
#
loop_
_entity.id
_entity.type
_entity.pdbx_description
1 polymer ?
#
loop_
_entity_poly.entity_id
_entity_poly.type
_entity_poly.pdbx_seq_one_letter_code
_entity_poly.pdbx_strand_id
1 'polypeptide(L)' 'MSSHGDRLDKADDTMDRVTVRMDDWQIAAIDQLVENGAYANVSEFVRHAVDEQLEADHV' A
#
# COMPACT_ATOMS: atom_id res chain seq x y z
N MET A 1 9.94 -26.87 -30.05
CA MET A 1 8.73 -26.78 -29.23
C MET A 1 9.07 -25.90 -28.03
N SER A 2 8.17 -24.99 -27.74
CA SER A 2 8.29 -23.81 -26.88
C SER A 2 8.74 -24.10 -25.44
N SER A 3 9.51 -23.17 -24.86
CA SER A 3 9.18 -22.64 -23.54
C SER A 3 9.58 -21.17 -23.49
N HIS A 4 8.56 -20.35 -23.60
CA HIS A 4 8.50 -18.90 -23.56
C HIS A 4 7.84 -18.58 -22.22
N GLY A 5 8.48 -17.78 -21.35
CA GLY A 5 7.72 -17.08 -20.30
C GLY A 5 8.27 -16.94 -18.88
N ASP A 6 9.50 -17.37 -18.54
CA ASP A 6 9.90 -17.43 -17.10
C ASP A 6 10.58 -16.17 -16.51
N ARG A 7 10.62 -15.04 -17.23
CA ARG A 7 11.42 -13.86 -16.79
C ARG A 7 10.62 -12.66 -16.27
N LEU A 8 9.29 -12.75 -16.18
CA LEU A 8 8.45 -11.62 -15.75
C LEU A 8 8.01 -11.68 -14.28
N ASP A 9 8.18 -12.80 -13.57
CA ASP A 9 7.69 -12.94 -12.18
C ASP A 9 8.60 -12.34 -11.11
N LYS A 10 9.83 -11.92 -11.42
CA LYS A 10 10.80 -11.45 -10.41
C LYS A 10 10.71 -9.97 -10.05
N ALA A 11 9.83 -9.19 -10.69
CA ALA A 11 9.68 -7.77 -10.39
C ALA A 11 8.66 -7.49 -9.26
N ASP A 12 7.90 -8.49 -8.81
CA ASP A 12 6.82 -8.34 -7.83
C ASP A 12 7.20 -8.83 -6.41
N ASP A 13 8.47 -9.19 -6.19
CA ASP A 13 8.97 -9.83 -4.95
C ASP A 13 9.36 -8.81 -3.86
N THR A 14 8.73 -7.64 -3.82
CA THR A 14 9.05 -6.59 -2.82
C THR A 14 7.82 -5.99 -2.15
N MET A 15 6.61 -6.41 -2.53
CA MET A 15 5.37 -5.89 -1.96
C MET A 15 4.43 -7.03 -1.58
N ASP A 16 4.19 -7.17 -0.28
CA ASP A 16 3.20 -8.10 0.24
C ASP A 16 1.82 -7.44 0.37
N ARG A 17 0.76 -8.19 0.02
CA ARG A 17 -0.62 -7.76 0.25
C ARG A 17 -1.09 -8.18 1.64
N VAL A 18 -1.46 -7.20 2.46
CA VAL A 18 -2.03 -7.42 3.79
C VAL A 18 -3.49 -6.95 3.80
N THR A 19 -4.36 -7.69 4.50
CA THR A 19 -5.74 -7.27 4.78
C THR A 19 -5.85 -6.89 6.25
N VAL A 20 -6.32 -5.69 6.54
CA VAL A 20 -6.48 -5.15 7.91
C VAL A 20 -7.95 -4.86 8.17
N ARG A 21 -8.38 -5.01 9.42
CA ARG A 21 -9.69 -4.57 9.88
C ARG A 21 -9.53 -3.28 10.66
N MET A 22 -10.34 -2.29 10.33
CA MET A 22 -10.32 -0.94 10.90
C MET A 22 -11.76 -0.50 11.12
N ASP A 23 -11.96 0.54 11.91
CA ASP A 23 -13.30 1.11 12.09
C ASP A 23 -13.75 1.83 10.82
N ASP A 24 -15.07 1.81 10.55
CA ASP A 24 -15.66 2.44 9.36
C ASP A 24 -15.31 3.92 9.22
N TRP A 25 -15.19 4.64 10.34
CA TRP A 25 -14.85 6.07 10.34
C TRP A 25 -13.41 6.31 9.87
N GLN A 26 -12.48 5.38 10.15
CA GLN A 26 -11.09 5.49 9.70
C GLN A 26 -11.01 5.26 8.20
N ILE A 27 -11.72 4.26 7.68
CA ILE A 27 -11.79 3.97 6.24
C ILE A 27 -12.35 5.20 5.50
N ALA A 28 -13.46 5.77 5.99
CA ALA A 28 -14.06 6.96 5.40
C ALA A 28 -13.16 8.21 5.43
N ALA A 29 -12.29 8.33 6.44
CA ALA A 29 -11.30 9.41 6.48
C ALA A 29 -10.21 9.21 5.43
N ILE A 30 -9.74 7.97 5.23
CA ILE A 30 -8.74 7.63 4.21
C ILE A 30 -9.31 7.87 2.81
N ASP A 31 -10.54 7.43 2.55
CA ASP A 31 -11.20 7.62 1.27
C ASP A 31 -11.31 9.11 0.91
N GLN A 32 -11.69 9.96 1.87
CA GLN A 32 -11.72 11.42 1.66
C GLN A 32 -10.35 12.01 1.30
N LEU A 33 -9.26 11.50 1.88
CA LEU A 33 -7.91 11.98 1.55
C LEU A 33 -7.52 11.61 0.12
N VAL A 34 -7.92 10.43 -0.35
CA VAL A 34 -7.73 10.00 -1.74
C VAL A 34 -8.61 10.83 -2.68
N GLU A 35 -9.87 11.06 -2.34
CA GLU A 35 -10.82 11.88 -3.12
C GLU A 35 -10.36 13.33 -3.27
N ASN A 36 -9.77 13.90 -2.20
CA ASN A 36 -9.20 15.24 -2.22
C ASN A 36 -7.89 15.33 -3.01
N GLY A 37 -7.37 14.21 -3.51
CA GLY A 37 -6.15 14.14 -4.31
C GLY A 37 -4.86 14.25 -3.50
N ALA A 38 -4.92 14.07 -2.18
CA ALA A 38 -3.73 14.04 -1.33
C ALA A 38 -2.89 12.78 -1.58
N TYR A 39 -3.54 11.68 -1.96
CA TYR A 39 -2.91 10.40 -2.30
C TYR A 39 -3.55 9.80 -3.55
N ALA A 40 -2.79 9.05 -4.34
CA ALA A 40 -3.31 8.43 -5.56
C ALA A 40 -4.27 7.26 -5.28
N ASN A 41 -4.12 6.58 -4.14
CA ASN A 41 -4.97 5.47 -3.71
C ASN A 41 -4.76 5.15 -2.22
N VAL A 42 -5.64 4.31 -1.67
CA VAL A 42 -5.58 3.85 -0.28
C VAL A 42 -4.24 3.17 0.06
N SER A 43 -3.68 2.35 -0.85
CA SER A 43 -2.41 1.66 -0.59
C SER A 43 -1.23 2.63 -0.49
N GLU A 44 -1.25 3.74 -1.24
CA GLU A 44 -0.24 4.79 -1.14
C GLU A 44 -0.33 5.52 0.20
N PHE A 45 -1.54 5.89 0.62
CA PHE A 45 -1.78 6.45 1.95
C PHE A 45 -1.23 5.54 3.05
N VAL A 46 -1.59 4.25 3.02
CA VAL A 46 -1.17 3.28 4.05
C VAL A 46 0.35 3.13 4.07
N ARG A 47 1.03 3.09 2.92
CA ARG A 47 2.50 3.03 2.87
C ARG A 47 3.13 4.25 3.53
N HIS A 48 2.64 5.44 3.22
CA HIS A 48 3.19 6.67 3.80
C HIS A 48 2.95 6.73 5.32
N ALA A 49 1.76 6.37 5.78
CA ALA A 49 1.43 6.36 7.21
C ALA A 49 2.28 5.34 7.99
N VAL A 50 2.54 4.17 7.41
CA VAL A 50 3.42 3.16 8.01
C VAL A 50 4.87 3.65 8.05
N ASP A 51 5.36 4.27 6.98
CA ASP A 51 6.72 4.82 6.91
C ASP A 51 6.93 5.92 7.97
N GLU A 52 5.98 6.86 8.08
CA GLU A 52 6.00 7.93 9.09
C GLU A 52 5.98 7.37 10.51
N GLN A 53 5.17 6.34 10.77
CA GLN A 53 5.12 5.69 12.09
C GLN A 53 6.43 4.96 12.40
N LEU A 54 7.04 4.28 11.43
CA LEU A 54 8.32 3.60 11.62
C LEU A 54 9.45 4.59 11.86
N GLU A 55 9.46 5.73 11.16
CA GLU A 55 10.41 6.82 11.43
C GLU A 55 10.22 7.41 12.84
N ALA A 56 8.98 7.57 13.29
CA ALA A 56 8.67 8.10 14.62
C ALA A 56 9.08 7.15 15.76
N ASP A 57 8.92 5.84 15.57
CA ASP A 57 9.27 4.82 16.58
C ASP A 57 10.77 4.51 16.63
N HIS A 58 11.54 4.85 15.59
CA HIS A 58 12.99 4.63 15.52
C HIS A 58 13.75 5.84 16.08
N VAL A 59 13.80 5.93 17.42
CA VAL A 59 14.71 6.82 18.20
C VAL A 59 15.71 5.98 18.99
#